data_AF-A0A535W481-F1
#
_entry.id   AF-A0A535W481-F1
#
_cell.length_a   1.000
_cell.length_b   1.000
_cell.length_c   1.000
_cell.angle_alpha   90.00
_cell.angle_beta   90.00
_cell.angle_gamma   90.00
#
_symmetry.space_group_name_H-M   'P 1'
#
loop_
_entity.id
_entity.type
_entity.pdbx_description
1 polymer ?
#
loop_
_entity_poly.entity_id
_entity_poly.type
_entity_poly.pdbx_seq_one_letter_code
_entity_poly.pdbx_strand_id
1 'polypeptide(L)'
;MTLAQLESAQKRMQQKWYDLAMAEQRGVALPVLERMYNAYVLAMEEYNRRSEEYQREIQVEDSENGESSSGAVKRKKAAGLKGNATPVDGSQNRMAS
;
A
#
# COMPACT_ATOMS: atom_id res chain seq x y z
N MET A 1 -9.81 6.13 -19.62
CA MET A 1 -9.94 6.77 -18.30
C MET A 1 -9.32 8.17 -18.45
N THR A 2 -9.86 9.25 -17.86
CA THR A 2 -9.26 10.60 -18.06
C THR A 2 -8.42 11.04 -16.85
N LEU A 3 -7.31 11.73 -17.09
CA LEU A 3 -6.46 12.30 -16.03
C LEU A 3 -7.28 13.13 -15.02
N ALA A 4 -8.26 13.91 -15.50
CA ALA A 4 -9.16 14.69 -14.65
C ALA A 4 -9.98 13.85 -13.66
N GLN A 5 -10.41 12.64 -14.05
CA GLN A 5 -11.12 11.74 -13.16
C GLN A 5 -10.21 11.15 -12.08
N LEU A 6 -8.94 10.86 -12.42
CA LEU A 6 -7.92 10.42 -11.49
C LEU A 6 -7.61 11.50 -10.45
N GLU A 7 -7.36 12.74 -10.90
CA GLU A 7 -7.14 13.89 -10.03
C GLU A 7 -8.33 14.16 -9.11
N SER A 8 -9.55 14.02 -9.62
CA SER A 8 -10.76 14.20 -8.81
C SER A 8 -10.88 13.15 -7.69
N ALA A 9 -10.51 11.90 -7.97
CA ALA A 9 -10.46 10.84 -6.96
C ALA A 9 -9.39 11.13 -5.92
N GLN A 10 -8.20 11.57 -6.35
CA GLN A 10 -7.10 11.91 -5.46
C GLN A 10 -7.50 13.05 -4.51
N LYS A 11 -8.09 14.13 -5.03
CA LYS A 11 -8.59 15.25 -4.22
C LYS A 11 -9.64 14.80 -3.21
N ARG A 12 -10.58 13.94 -3.63
CA ARG A 12 -11.62 13.39 -2.73
C ARG A 12 -11.00 12.57 -1.61
N MET A 13 -10.07 11.68 -1.93
CA MET A 13 -9.35 10.87 -0.93
C MET A 13 -8.62 11.75 0.08
N GLN A 14 -7.86 12.76 -0.39
CA GLN A 14 -7.13 13.70 0.47
C GLN A 14 -8.07 14.51 1.38
N GLN A 15 -9.20 14.98 0.85
CA GLN A 15 -10.19 15.70 1.66
C GLN A 15 -10.74 14.81 2.78
N LYS A 16 -11.10 13.56 2.48
CA LYS A 16 -11.61 12.61 3.48
C LYS A 16 -10.60 12.31 4.57
N TRP A 17 -9.32 12.18 4.21
CA TRP A 17 -8.24 12.04 5.17
C TRP A 17 -8.11 13.26 6.09
N TYR A 18 -8.11 14.46 5.49
CA TYR A 18 -8.04 15.71 6.26
C TYR A 18 -9.21 15.85 7.23
N ASP A 19 -10.43 15.61 6.76
CA ASP A 19 -11.64 15.70 7.58
C ASP A 19 -11.58 14.71 8.75
N LEU A 20 -11.11 13.49 8.51
CA LEU A 20 -10.94 12.46 9.53
C LEU A 20 -9.92 12.89 10.59
N ALA A 21 -8.73 13.34 10.18
CA ALA A 21 -7.69 13.80 11.08
C ALA A 21 -8.15 14.99 11.94
N MET A 22 -8.88 15.94 11.33
CA MET A 22 -9.45 17.07 12.06
C MET A 22 -10.55 16.65 13.03
N ALA A 23 -11.38 15.68 12.67
CA ALA A 23 -12.42 15.15 13.55
C ALA A 23 -11.81 14.43 14.77
N GLU A 24 -10.78 13.64 14.56
CA GLU A 24 -10.03 12.96 15.64
C GLU A 24 -9.43 13.97 16.61
N GLN A 25 -8.74 15.00 16.10
CA GLN A 25 -8.18 16.08 16.93
C GLN A 25 -9.23 16.85 17.74
N ARG A 26 -10.46 16.95 17.22
CA ARG A 26 -11.59 17.61 17.91
C ARG A 26 -12.28 16.71 18.93
N GLY A 27 -11.82 15.47 19.11
CA GLY A 27 -12.42 14.52 20.04
C GLY A 27 -13.81 14.04 19.60
N VAL A 28 -14.06 13.97 18.29
CA VAL A 28 -15.30 13.40 17.75
C VAL A 28 -15.44 11.94 18.21
N ALA A 29 -16.67 11.51 18.50
CA ALA A 29 -16.93 10.17 19.03
C ALA A 29 -16.45 9.05 18.10
N LEU A 30 -15.90 7.99 18.69
CA LEU A 30 -15.31 6.85 17.97
C LEU A 30 -16.23 6.25 16.88
N PRO A 31 -17.53 6.01 17.10
CA PRO A 31 -18.40 5.46 16.05
C PRO A 31 -18.57 6.39 14.84
N VAL A 32 -18.36 7.70 15.01
CA VAL A 32 -18.37 8.67 13.91
C VAL A 32 -17.05 8.61 13.16
N LEU A 33 -15.92 8.54 13.88
CA LEU A 33 -14.59 8.39 13.27
C LEU A 33 -14.48 7.09 12.46
N GLU A 34 -15.02 5.98 12.94
CA GLU A 34 -15.07 4.72 12.19
C GLU A 34 -15.83 4.86 10.86
N ARG A 35 -16.97 5.56 10.85
CA ARG A 35 -17.71 5.84 9.61
C ARG A 35 -16.91 6.71 8.65
N MET A 36 -16.21 7.72 9.17
CA MET A 36 -15.36 8.60 8.36
C MET A 36 -14.15 7.85 7.79
N TYR A 37 -13.55 6.94 8.58
CA TYR A 37 -12.48 6.06 8.13
C TYR A 37 -12.94 5.13 7.01
N ASN A 38 -14.11 4.49 7.15
CA ASN A 38 -14.68 3.66 6.08
C ASN A 38 -14.90 4.47 4.79
N ALA A 39 -15.36 5.72 4.91
CA ALA A 39 -15.52 6.60 3.75
C ALA A 39 -14.17 6.98 3.10
N TYR A 40 -13.12 7.17 3.90
CA TYR A 40 -11.76 7.38 3.39
C TYR A 40 -11.24 6.15 2.64
N VAL A 41 -11.41 4.94 3.19
CA VAL A 41 -11.00 3.68 2.55
C VAL A 41 -11.65 3.53 1.18
N LEU A 42 -12.96 3.76 1.08
CA LEU A 42 -13.67 3.70 -0.21
C LEU A 42 -13.13 4.72 -1.23
N ALA A 43 -12.78 5.94 -0.79
CA ALA A 43 -12.20 6.95 -1.67
C ALA A 43 -10.76 6.57 -2.13
N MET A 44 -9.99 5.92 -1.25
CA MET A 44 -8.66 5.39 -1.58
C MET A 44 -8.75 4.23 -2.59
N GLU A 45 -9.69 3.31 -2.41
CA GLU A 45 -9.93 2.22 -3.37
C GLU A 45 -10.38 2.75 -4.73
N GLU A 46 -11.24 3.77 -4.76
CA GLU A 46 -11.63 4.45 -6.00
C GLU A 46 -10.41 5.06 -6.70
N TYR A 47 -9.53 5.76 -5.98
CA TYR A 47 -8.30 6.30 -6.54
C TYR A 47 -7.37 5.19 -7.08
N ASN A 48 -7.19 4.10 -6.33
CA ASN A 48 -6.34 2.98 -6.74
C ASN A 48 -6.85 2.31 -8.03
N ARG A 49 -8.14 2.02 -8.13
CA ARG A 49 -8.73 1.46 -9.35
C ARG A 49 -8.47 2.37 -10.56
N ARG A 50 -8.65 3.67 -10.37
CA ARG A 50 -8.46 4.67 -11.44
C ARG A 50 -7.00 4.82 -11.83
N SER A 51 -6.07 4.74 -10.88
CA SER A 51 -4.64 4.84 -11.15
C SER A 51 -4.14 3.61 -11.92
N GLU A 52 -4.65 2.42 -11.60
CA GLU A 52 -4.35 1.18 -12.34
C GLU A 52 -4.89 1.20 -13.78
N GLU A 53 -6.07 1.77 -14.01
CA GLU A 53 -6.61 1.98 -15.35
C GLU A 53 -5.76 2.98 -16.15
N TYR A 54 -5.45 4.13 -15.55
CA TYR A 54 -4.62 5.17 -16.19
C TYR A 54 -3.21 4.65 -16.54
N GLN A 55 -2.58 3.88 -15.65
CA GLN A 55 -1.28 3.28 -15.90
C GLN A 55 -1.30 2.25 -17.03
N ARG A 56 -2.40 1.52 -17.21
CA ARG A 56 -2.56 0.58 -18.32
C ARG A 56 -2.69 1.31 -19.66
N GLU A 57 -3.46 2.40 -19.68
CA GLU A 57 -3.66 3.19 -20.90
C GLU A 57 -2.34 3.81 -21.40
N ILE A 58 -1.52 4.36 -20.50
CA ILE A 58 -0.19 4.88 -20.86
C ILE A 58 0.73 3.77 -21.41
N GLN A 59 0.74 2.58 -20.81
CA GLN A 59 1.58 1.47 -21.27
C GLN A 59 1.17 0.91 -22.65
N VAL A 60 -0.12 1.04 -23.02
CA VAL A 60 -0.62 0.63 -24.34
C VAL A 60 -0.20 1.63 -25.40
N GLU A 61 -0.32 2.95 -25.13
CA GLU A 61 0.08 3.98 -26.08
C GLU A 61 1.60 3.99 -26.37
N ASP A 62 2.44 3.69 -25.36
CA ASP A 62 3.89 3.53 -25.54
C ASP A 62 4.25 2.30 -26.39
N SER A 63 3.41 1.27 -26.41
CA SER A 63 3.67 0.02 -27.15
C SER A 63 3.27 0.09 -28.63
N GLU A 64 2.36 0.99 -29.01
CA GLU A 64 1.88 1.11 -30.39
C GLU A 64 2.69 2.09 -31.26
N ASN A 65 3.55 2.94 -30.68
CA ASN A 65 4.19 4.05 -31.39
C ASN A 65 5.73 4.07 -31.46
N GLY A 66 6.44 3.00 -31.09
CA GLY A 66 7.86 2.89 -31.47
C GLY A 66 8.74 2.03 -30.57
N GLU A 67 9.30 0.98 -31.17
CA GLU A 67 10.67 0.52 -30.93
C GLU A 67 11.11 0.31 -29.47
N SER A 68 10.87 -0.91 -28.99
CA SER A 68 11.75 -1.70 -28.11
C SER A 68 12.81 -0.93 -27.29
N SER A 69 12.50 -0.62 -26.03
CA SER A 69 13.50 -0.77 -24.96
C SER A 69 12.87 -0.87 -23.56
N SER A 70 12.73 -2.12 -23.11
CA SER A 70 13.07 -2.56 -21.74
C SER A 70 12.58 -1.72 -20.54
N GLY A 71 11.35 -2.00 -20.10
CA GLY A 71 10.82 -1.62 -18.79
C GLY A 71 10.56 -2.84 -17.88
N ALA A 72 11.45 -3.83 -17.86
CA ALA A 72 11.33 -4.98 -16.97
C ALA A 72 11.54 -4.55 -15.50
N VAL A 73 10.48 -4.11 -14.82
CA VAL A 73 10.51 -3.84 -13.39
C VAL A 73 10.62 -5.18 -12.64
N LYS A 74 11.87 -5.63 -12.46
CA LYS A 74 12.26 -6.76 -11.61
C LYS A 74 11.72 -6.55 -10.19
N ARG A 75 10.56 -7.13 -9.88
CA ARG A 75 10.13 -7.34 -8.50
C ARG A 75 11.06 -8.39 -7.88
N LYS A 76 12.07 -7.95 -7.13
CA LYS A 76 12.86 -8.84 -6.29
C LYS A 76 11.97 -9.37 -5.17
N LYS A 77 11.57 -10.64 -5.30
CA LYS A 77 10.93 -11.46 -4.28
C LYS A 77 11.91 -11.60 -3.10
N ALA A 78 11.60 -10.98 -1.97
CA ALA A 78 12.32 -11.22 -0.71
C ALA A 78 12.02 -12.66 -0.24
N ALA A 79 12.88 -13.59 -0.63
CA ALA A 79 12.93 -14.93 -0.05
C ALA A 79 13.98 -14.91 1.06
N GLY A 80 13.55 -15.04 2.32
CA GLY A 80 14.49 -15.07 3.44
C GLY A 80 13.88 -15.11 4.84
N LEU A 81 12.64 -15.60 5.03
CA LEU A 81 12.27 -16.11 6.35
C LEU A 81 12.96 -17.46 6.55
N LYS A 82 13.92 -17.53 7.46
CA LYS A 82 14.27 -18.76 8.19
C LYS A 82 14.24 -18.46 9.68
N GLY A 83 13.03 -18.52 10.24
CA GLY A 83 12.88 -19.07 11.59
C GLY A 83 12.89 -20.59 11.46
N ASN A 84 13.74 -21.28 12.21
CA ASN A 84 13.39 -22.59 12.73
C ASN A 84 14.06 -22.78 14.09
N ALA A 85 13.27 -23.30 15.01
CA ALA A 85 13.55 -23.46 16.41
C ALA A 85 14.49 -24.65 16.72
N THR A 86 15.04 -24.57 17.94
CA THR A 86 15.83 -25.47 18.80
C THR A 86 15.54 -26.98 18.73
N PRO A 87 16.48 -27.82 19.24
CA PRO A 87 16.22 -28.42 20.56
C PRO A 87 17.44 -28.57 21.49
N VAL A 88 17.09 -28.69 22.77
CA VAL A 88 17.83 -29.10 23.97
C VAL A 88 18.63 -30.40 23.81
N ASP A 89 19.82 -30.50 24.44
CA ASP A 89 20.19 -31.53 25.44
C ASP A 89 21.72 -31.59 25.66
N GLY A 90 22.14 -31.91 26.90
CA GLY A 90 23.45 -32.52 27.12
C GLY A 90 24.39 -31.85 28.13
N SER A 91 24.19 -32.16 29.41
CA SER A 91 25.19 -32.19 30.49
C SER A 91 26.66 -32.37 30.07
N GLN A 92 27.58 -31.64 30.72
CA GLN A 92 28.72 -32.22 31.49
C GLN A 92 29.69 -31.14 32.03
N ASN A 93 29.60 -30.91 33.34
CA ASN A 93 30.69 -30.96 34.34
C ASN A 93 32.16 -30.88 33.83
N ARG A 94 32.94 -29.88 34.29
CA ARG A 94 34.28 -30.08 34.92
C ARG A 94 34.86 -28.77 35.49
N MET A 95 35.31 -28.90 36.73
CA MET A 95 36.18 -28.00 37.50
C MET A 95 37.59 -27.86 36.89
N ALA A 96 38.36 -26.94 37.50
CA ALA A 96 39.82 -26.75 37.49
C ALA A 96 40.25 -25.49 36.70
N SER A 97 41.09 -24.60 37.21
CA SER A 97 41.83 -24.56 38.48
C SER A 97 42.23 -23.12 38.79
#